data_AF-A0A2S0NKQ6-F1
#
_entry.id   AF-A0A2S0NKQ6-F1
#
_cell.length_a   1.000
_cell.length_b   1.000
_cell.length_c   1.000
_cell.angle_alpha   90.00
_cell.angle_beta   90.00
_cell.angle_gamma   90.00
#
_symmetry.space_group_name_H-M   'P 1'
#
loop_
_entity.id
_entity.type
_entity.pdbx_description
1 polymer ?
#
loop_
_entity_poly.entity_id
_entity_poly.type
_entity_poly.pdbx_seq_one_letter_code
_entity_poly.pdbx_strand_id
1 'polypeptide(L)'
;MKKILTLLGSIGIVGAAATTVVACENNDHHDNGDRQAEINHQLNNLKDINKVIPESKKDLGVIEDIGMATIKDTFRDNNQNLNLNNDNFQVSQIGNESSMLHSFKGYKGHIIVKYKVFKNLFDHTNLGELANAKEETIKTTILDQNPNIREFNPNFVVFQINKVKDNKYQALIKGQQKHSRSTIVEFTILQTQNS
;
A
#
# COMPACT_ATOMS: atom_id res chain seq x y z
N MET A 1 -11.70 -41.57 -21.52
CA MET A 1 -10.65 -42.62 -21.53
C MET A 1 -9.46 -42.13 -22.32
N LYS A 2 -8.24 -42.43 -21.82
CA LYS A 2 -6.90 -42.28 -22.45
C LYS A 2 -6.41 -40.83 -22.61
N LYS A 3 -5.42 -40.35 -21.84
CA LYS A 3 -4.00 -40.72 -21.65
C LYS A 3 -3.06 -40.08 -22.70
N ILE A 4 -2.06 -39.39 -22.15
CA ILE A 4 -0.62 -39.39 -22.49
C ILE A 4 -0.04 -38.16 -23.24
N LEU A 5 0.95 -37.63 -22.53
CA LEU A 5 2.01 -36.66 -22.77
C LEU A 5 3.04 -37.14 -23.83
N THR A 6 3.57 -36.23 -24.64
CA THR A 6 4.89 -36.33 -25.33
C THR A 6 5.23 -34.95 -25.90
N LEU A 7 6.09 -34.14 -25.26
CA LEU A 7 7.55 -34.05 -25.42
C LEU A 7 8.11 -34.58 -26.75
N LEU A 8 8.78 -33.68 -27.48
CA LEU A 8 9.88 -33.81 -28.47
C LEU A 8 9.74 -32.58 -29.41
N GLY A 9 10.70 -31.65 -29.50
CA GLY A 9 12.08 -31.92 -29.86
C GLY A 9 12.24 -31.72 -31.36
N SER A 10 12.12 -30.47 -31.85
CA SER A 10 12.42 -30.17 -33.25
C SER A 10 13.91 -29.86 -33.40
N ILE A 11 14.65 -30.92 -33.71
CA ILE A 11 15.98 -30.87 -34.31
C ILE A 11 15.79 -30.48 -35.79
N GLY A 12 16.38 -29.36 -36.20
CA GLY A 12 16.57 -28.98 -37.60
C GLY A 12 18.05 -29.07 -37.94
N ILE A 13 18.39 -30.03 -38.81
CA ILE A 13 19.74 -30.40 -39.25
C ILE A 13 20.18 -29.53 -40.45
N VAL A 14 21.39 -28.96 -40.31
CA VAL A 14 22.48 -28.76 -41.28
C VAL A 14 22.22 -27.96 -42.57
N GLY A 15 22.98 -26.86 -42.67
CA GLY A 15 23.50 -26.33 -43.93
C GLY A 15 24.93 -25.82 -43.69
N ALA A 16 25.93 -26.64 -44.03
CA ALA A 16 27.33 -26.24 -44.00
C ALA A 16 27.62 -25.27 -45.15
N ALA A 17 27.86 -24.00 -44.83
CA ALA A 17 28.54 -23.07 -45.71
C ALA A 17 29.89 -22.74 -45.07
N ALA A 18 30.97 -23.13 -45.73
CA ALA A 18 32.31 -22.78 -45.33
C ALA A 18 32.49 -21.26 -45.47
N THR A 19 32.35 -20.53 -44.36
CA THR A 19 32.82 -19.15 -44.27
C THR A 19 34.20 -19.18 -43.65
N THR A 20 35.18 -18.72 -44.42
CA THR A 20 36.53 -18.42 -43.95
C THR A 20 36.45 -17.65 -42.64
N VAL A 21 36.98 -18.22 -41.55
CA VAL A 21 37.19 -17.48 -40.31
C VAL A 21 38.25 -16.42 -40.61
N VAL A 22 37.81 -15.18 -40.81
CA VAL A 22 38.67 -14.05 -40.48
C VAL A 22 38.78 -14.07 -38.98
N ALA A 23 39.95 -14.48 -38.49
CA ALA A 23 40.34 -14.29 -37.11
C ALA A 23 40.40 -12.77 -36.85
N CYS A 24 39.28 -12.19 -36.42
CA CYS A 24 39.35 -11.02 -35.56
C CYS A 24 39.53 -11.54 -34.15
N GLU A 25 40.81 -11.64 -33.78
CA GLU A 25 41.28 -11.76 -32.42
C GLU A 25 40.80 -10.53 -31.63
N ASN A 26 39.60 -10.62 -31.05
CA ASN A 26 39.23 -9.76 -29.93
C ASN A 26 39.37 -10.59 -28.67
N ASN A 27 40.61 -10.65 -28.18
CA ASN A 27 40.90 -10.95 -26.79
C ASN A 27 40.31 -9.83 -25.93
N ASP A 28 39.05 -9.97 -25.56
CA ASP A 28 38.53 -9.34 -24.34
C ASP A 28 38.02 -10.44 -23.42
N HIS A 29 39.00 -11.16 -22.86
CA HIS A 29 38.79 -12.00 -21.70
C HIS A 29 38.61 -11.07 -20.49
N HIS A 30 37.47 -10.38 -20.42
CA HIS A 30 37.08 -9.71 -19.18
C HIS A 30 36.74 -10.79 -18.18
N ASP A 31 37.70 -11.02 -17.29
CA ASP A 31 37.65 -12.01 -16.22
C ASP A 31 36.37 -11.80 -15.40
N ASN A 32 35.67 -12.88 -15.11
CA ASN A 32 34.42 -12.85 -14.33
C ASN A 32 34.66 -12.24 -12.93
N GLY A 33 35.91 -12.27 -12.45
CA GLY A 33 36.37 -11.62 -11.22
C GLY A 33 36.29 -10.09 -11.26
N ASP A 34 36.66 -9.45 -12.38
CA ASP A 34 36.67 -7.99 -12.52
C ASP A 34 35.24 -7.42 -12.54
N ARG A 35 34.34 -8.11 -13.25
CA ARG A 35 32.91 -7.74 -13.28
C ARG A 35 32.24 -7.88 -11.91
N GLN A 36 32.58 -8.93 -11.16
CA GLN A 36 32.04 -9.12 -9.81
C GLN A 36 32.57 -8.07 -8.82
N ALA A 37 33.85 -7.71 -8.93
CA ALA A 37 34.46 -6.66 -8.12
C ALA A 37 33.82 -5.28 -8.40
N GLU A 38 33.54 -4.96 -9.65
CA GLU A 38 32.88 -3.72 -10.04
C GLU A 38 31.43 -3.64 -9.53
N ILE A 39 30.66 -4.73 -9.65
CA ILE A 39 29.30 -4.82 -9.10
C ILE A 39 29.32 -4.63 -7.57
N ASN A 40 30.24 -5.29 -6.88
CA ASN A 40 30.36 -5.18 -5.42
C ASN A 40 30.74 -3.75 -5.00
N HIS A 41 31.64 -3.09 -5.75
CA HIS A 41 32.00 -1.69 -5.51
C HIS A 41 30.79 -0.75 -5.68
N GLN A 42 30.00 -0.94 -6.73
CA GLN A 42 28.77 -0.17 -6.96
C GLN A 42 27.74 -0.37 -5.84
N LEU A 43 27.54 -1.62 -5.39
CA LEU A 43 26.59 -1.94 -4.32
C LEU A 43 27.02 -1.37 -2.96
N ASN A 44 28.32 -1.37 -2.67
CA ASN A 44 28.87 -0.82 -1.44
C ASN A 44 28.66 0.69 -1.32
N ASN A 45 28.66 1.39 -2.46
CA ASN A 45 28.45 2.84 -2.55
C ASN A 45 26.98 3.27 -2.42
N LEU A 46 26.03 2.33 -2.48
CA LEU A 46 24.62 2.65 -2.23
C LEU A 46 24.40 3.06 -0.79
N LYS A 47 23.64 4.15 -0.60
CA LYS A 47 23.21 4.60 0.73
C LYS A 47 22.22 3.59 1.32
N ASP A 48 22.36 3.31 2.61
CA ASP A 48 21.41 2.49 3.34
C ASP A 48 20.10 3.26 3.53
N ILE A 49 18.99 2.67 3.08
CA ILE A 49 17.67 3.27 3.17
C ILE A 49 17.28 3.58 4.63
N ASN A 50 17.73 2.80 5.61
CA ASN A 50 17.46 3.04 7.03
C ASN A 50 18.14 4.30 7.57
N LYS A 51 19.19 4.79 6.89
CA LYS A 51 19.86 6.05 7.24
C LYS A 51 19.23 7.26 6.56
N VAL A 52 18.48 7.04 5.48
CA VAL A 52 17.87 8.10 4.66
C VAL A 52 16.44 8.37 5.11
N ILE A 53 15.71 7.33 5.52
CA ILE A 53 14.33 7.45 6.03
C ILE A 53 14.37 7.54 7.55
N PRO A 54 14.09 8.70 8.15
CA PRO A 54 13.96 8.80 9.60
C PRO A 54 12.73 8.02 10.09
N GLU A 55 12.75 7.56 11.33
CA GLU A 55 11.67 6.73 11.90
C GLU A 55 10.30 7.41 11.83
N SER A 56 10.26 8.73 12.01
CA SER A 56 9.03 9.54 11.90
C SER A 56 8.40 9.53 10.50
N LYS A 57 9.13 9.06 9.48
CA LYS A 57 8.65 8.92 8.10
C LYS A 57 8.32 7.49 7.71
N LYS A 58 8.50 6.53 8.63
CA LYS A 58 8.10 5.13 8.46
C LYS A 58 6.70 4.86 8.97
N ASP A 59 6.14 5.76 9.77
CA ASP A 59 4.72 5.76 10.09
C ASP A 59 3.93 6.40 8.94
N LEU A 60 3.06 5.61 8.32
CA LEU A 60 2.19 6.06 7.24
C LEU A 60 0.89 6.70 7.77
N GLY A 61 0.67 6.66 9.08
CA GLY A 61 -0.54 7.15 9.72
C GLY A 61 -1.74 6.25 9.46
N VAL A 62 -2.90 6.87 9.24
CA VAL A 62 -4.17 6.19 8.98
C VAL A 62 -4.37 6.03 7.48
N ILE A 63 -4.29 4.79 7.00
CA ILE A 63 -4.46 4.42 5.59
C ILE A 63 -5.83 3.78 5.33
N GLU A 64 -6.21 3.74 4.07
CA GLU A 64 -7.48 3.22 3.58
C GLU A 64 -7.62 1.70 3.74
N ASP A 65 -6.60 0.99 3.28
CA ASP A 65 -6.54 -0.46 3.26
C ASP A 65 -5.07 -0.91 3.23
N ILE A 66 -4.88 -2.22 3.36
CA ILE A 66 -3.56 -2.85 3.32
C ILE A 66 -3.12 -3.17 1.87
N GLY A 67 -3.74 -2.55 0.87
CA GLY A 67 -3.43 -2.76 -0.53
C GLY A 67 -2.01 -2.29 -0.85
N MET A 68 -1.28 -3.07 -1.65
CA MET A 68 0.09 -2.73 -2.02
C MET A 68 0.18 -1.33 -2.65
N ALA A 69 -0.76 -0.97 -3.51
CA ALA A 69 -0.81 0.36 -4.13
C ALA A 69 -0.97 1.47 -3.07
N THR A 70 -1.93 1.33 -2.16
CA THR A 70 -2.17 2.26 -1.05
C THR A 70 -0.92 2.48 -0.20
N ILE A 71 -0.24 1.39 0.19
CA ILE A 71 0.99 1.44 0.99
C ILE A 71 2.11 2.16 0.20
N LYS A 72 2.31 1.82 -1.08
CA LYS A 72 3.32 2.47 -1.93
C LYS A 72 3.02 3.96 -2.10
N ASP A 73 1.79 4.31 -2.47
CA ASP A 73 1.38 5.68 -2.71
C ASP A 73 1.52 6.53 -1.44
N THR A 74 1.11 5.99 -0.28
CA THR A 74 1.22 6.70 0.99
C THR A 74 2.68 6.89 1.40
N PHE A 75 3.50 5.84 1.30
CA PHE A 75 4.93 5.95 1.61
C PHE A 75 5.62 6.97 0.71
N ARG A 76 5.37 6.93 -0.61
CA ARG A 76 5.91 7.89 -1.57
C ARG A 76 5.46 9.31 -1.26
N ASP A 77 4.16 9.51 -1.03
CA ASP A 77 3.58 10.84 -0.76
C ASP A 77 4.14 11.43 0.57
N ASN A 78 4.43 10.60 1.58
CA ASN A 78 5.06 11.05 2.83
C ASN A 78 6.57 11.38 2.69
N ASN A 79 7.20 10.88 1.62
CA ASN A 79 8.65 10.94 1.37
C ASN A 79 8.99 11.53 -0.02
N GLN A 80 8.23 12.54 -0.46
CA GLN A 80 8.37 13.15 -1.78
C GLN A 80 9.78 13.69 -2.08
N ASN A 81 10.54 14.08 -1.04
CA ASN A 81 11.92 14.56 -1.17
C ASN A 81 12.90 13.52 -1.73
N LEU A 82 12.50 12.24 -1.78
CA LEU A 82 13.34 11.15 -2.29
C LEU A 82 13.12 10.86 -3.77
N ASN A 83 12.15 11.53 -4.42
CA ASN A 83 11.82 11.34 -5.83
C ASN A 83 11.62 9.86 -6.21
N LEU A 84 11.01 9.08 -5.31
CA LEU A 84 10.70 7.67 -5.53
C LEU A 84 9.51 7.51 -6.48
N ASN A 85 9.61 6.58 -7.42
CA ASN A 85 8.48 6.03 -8.16
C ASN A 85 8.01 4.73 -7.48
N ASN A 86 6.73 4.34 -7.64
CA ASN A 86 6.21 3.06 -7.14
C ASN A 86 6.94 1.83 -7.73
N ASP A 87 7.56 1.95 -8.90
CA ASP A 87 8.39 0.90 -9.51
C ASP A 87 9.79 0.84 -8.88
N ASN A 88 10.17 1.89 -8.12
CA ASN A 88 11.46 1.96 -7.46
C ASN A 88 11.50 1.20 -6.15
N PHE A 89 10.43 0.55 -5.71
CA PHE A 89 10.42 -0.28 -4.50
C PHE A 89 9.27 -1.28 -4.53
N GLN A 90 9.36 -2.30 -3.68
CA GLN A 90 8.39 -3.37 -3.55
C GLN A 90 7.89 -3.46 -2.11
N VAL A 91 6.66 -3.96 -1.95
CA VAL A 91 6.03 -4.19 -0.65
C VAL A 91 5.91 -5.70 -0.47
N SER A 92 6.20 -6.17 0.73
CA SER A 92 6.00 -7.55 1.16
C SER A 92 5.65 -7.61 2.63
N GLN A 93 5.36 -8.82 3.14
CA GLN A 93 5.02 -9.03 4.55
C GLN A 93 3.90 -8.10 5.03
N ILE A 94 2.84 -7.99 4.23
CA ILE A 94 1.72 -7.09 4.49
C ILE A 94 0.90 -7.64 5.66
N GLY A 95 0.97 -6.95 6.79
CA GLY A 95 0.15 -7.19 7.97
C GLY A 95 -0.92 -6.11 8.15
N ASN A 96 -1.68 -6.24 9.24
CA ASN A 96 -2.76 -5.29 9.56
C ASN A 96 -2.25 -3.92 10.02
N GLU A 97 -1.02 -3.84 10.53
CA GLU A 97 -0.44 -2.61 11.11
C GLU A 97 0.96 -2.29 10.59
N SER A 98 1.53 -3.14 9.74
CA SER A 98 2.87 -2.95 9.21
C SER A 98 3.11 -3.71 7.92
N SER A 99 4.11 -3.27 7.18
CA SER A 99 4.60 -3.92 5.96
C SER A 99 6.10 -3.70 5.79
N MET A 100 6.78 -4.59 5.06
CA MET A 100 8.18 -4.43 4.70
C MET A 100 8.32 -3.84 3.29
N LEU A 101 9.12 -2.78 3.17
CA LEU A 101 9.50 -2.17 1.90
C LEU A 101 10.95 -2.51 1.56
N HIS A 102 11.23 -2.86 0.30
CA HIS A 102 12.56 -3.22 -0.19
C HIS A 102 12.76 -2.85 -1.67
N SER A 103 13.96 -3.11 -2.21
CA SER A 103 14.34 -2.87 -3.62
C SER A 103 14.25 -1.41 -4.07
N PHE A 104 14.86 -0.51 -3.30
CA PHE A 104 14.82 0.95 -3.51
C PHE A 104 15.77 1.43 -4.63
N LYS A 105 15.30 2.33 -5.53
CA LYS A 105 16.17 2.95 -6.57
C LYS A 105 17.37 3.66 -5.95
N GLY A 106 18.56 3.12 -6.17
CA GLY A 106 19.82 3.73 -5.71
C GLY A 106 20.07 3.60 -4.20
N TYR A 107 19.31 2.77 -3.49
CA TYR A 107 19.52 2.50 -2.06
C TYR A 107 19.58 1.00 -1.79
N LYS A 108 20.31 0.63 -0.74
CA LYS A 108 20.36 -0.76 -0.24
C LYS A 108 19.57 -0.89 1.06
N GLY A 109 19.16 -2.12 1.37
CA GLY A 109 18.43 -2.48 2.59
C GLY A 109 16.91 -2.52 2.41
N HIS A 110 16.23 -2.67 3.54
CA HIS A 110 14.78 -2.71 3.66
C HIS A 110 14.34 -1.89 4.88
N ILE A 111 13.10 -1.44 4.90
CA ILE A 111 12.49 -0.78 6.06
C ILE A 111 11.15 -1.45 6.39
N ILE A 112 10.74 -1.34 7.64
CA ILE A 112 9.38 -1.67 8.06
C ILE A 112 8.62 -0.36 8.19
N VAL A 113 7.48 -0.26 7.54
CA VAL A 113 6.53 0.84 7.70
C VAL A 113 5.37 0.39 8.57
N LYS A 114 4.80 1.33 9.32
CA LYS A 114 3.67 1.11 10.22
C LYS A 114 2.47 1.93 9.78
N TYR A 115 1.27 1.47 10.10
CA TYR A 115 0.03 2.15 9.77
C TYR A 115 -1.13 1.65 10.63
N LYS A 116 -2.23 2.40 10.58
CA LYS A 116 -3.56 1.96 11.04
C LYS A 116 -4.52 1.98 9.86
N VAL A 117 -5.44 1.04 9.80
CA VAL A 117 -6.45 1.00 8.72
C VAL A 117 -7.71 1.72 9.19
N PHE A 118 -8.17 2.73 8.44
CA PHE A 118 -9.25 3.63 8.84
C PHE A 118 -10.52 2.90 9.28
N LYS A 119 -10.97 1.91 8.50
CA LYS A 119 -12.17 1.13 8.84
C LYS A 119 -12.03 0.33 10.16
N ASN A 120 -10.81 -0.04 10.53
CA ASN A 120 -10.52 -0.80 11.74
C ASN A 120 -10.44 0.09 12.98
N LEU A 121 -10.54 1.42 12.83
CA LEU A 121 -10.61 2.35 13.95
C LEU A 121 -12.03 2.45 14.54
N PHE A 122 -13.04 1.92 13.84
CA PHE A 122 -14.42 1.88 14.32
C PHE A 122 -14.68 0.60 15.11
N ASP A 123 -14.82 0.74 16.43
CA ASP A 123 -15.30 -0.32 17.32
C ASP A 123 -16.82 -0.53 17.17
N HIS A 124 -17.55 0.56 16.86
CA HIS A 124 -18.99 0.61 16.68
C HIS A 124 -19.35 1.38 15.41
N THR A 125 -19.92 0.68 14.43
CA THR A 125 -20.51 1.27 13.22
C THR A 125 -22.01 1.50 13.34
N ASN A 126 -22.70 0.81 14.26
CA ASN A 126 -24.08 1.11 14.61
C ASN A 126 -24.10 2.06 15.81
N LEU A 127 -24.53 3.29 15.59
CA LEU A 127 -24.54 4.35 16.61
C LEU A 127 -25.79 4.31 17.50
N GLY A 128 -26.74 3.43 17.21
CA GLY A 128 -28.01 3.33 17.91
C GLY A 128 -28.97 4.47 17.58
N GLU A 129 -29.73 4.89 18.58
CA GLU A 129 -30.69 5.98 18.46
C GLU A 129 -30.02 7.34 18.67
N LEU A 130 -30.22 8.25 17.72
CA LEU A 130 -29.77 9.64 17.79
C LEU A 130 -30.97 10.59 17.84
N ALA A 131 -30.74 11.76 18.44
CA ALA A 131 -31.76 12.81 18.53
C ALA A 131 -32.11 13.42 17.16
N ASN A 132 -31.15 13.49 16.23
CA ASN A 132 -31.33 14.03 14.89
C ASN A 132 -30.19 13.58 13.95
N ALA A 133 -30.37 13.76 12.65
CA ALA A 133 -29.42 13.36 11.62
C ALA A 133 -28.43 14.47 11.24
N LYS A 134 -28.06 15.38 12.16
CA LYS A 134 -27.06 16.41 11.90
C LYS A 134 -25.65 15.82 12.00
N GLU A 135 -24.75 16.34 11.16
CA GLU A 135 -23.33 15.96 11.14
C GLU A 135 -22.69 16.06 12.52
N GLU A 136 -22.91 17.15 13.26
CA GLU A 136 -22.34 17.35 14.59
C GLU A 136 -22.77 16.25 15.59
N THR A 137 -24.05 15.91 15.62
CA THR A 137 -24.56 14.83 16.48
C THR A 137 -23.92 13.49 16.12
N ILE A 138 -23.85 13.16 14.82
CA ILE A 138 -23.21 11.92 14.34
C ILE A 138 -21.72 11.92 14.71
N LYS A 139 -21.01 13.03 14.51
CA LYS A 139 -19.58 13.14 14.82
C LYS A 139 -19.29 12.92 16.30
N THR A 140 -20.01 13.62 17.17
CA THR A 140 -19.85 13.48 18.62
C THR A 140 -20.10 12.05 19.05
N THR A 141 -21.19 11.42 18.58
CA THR A 141 -21.47 10.01 18.92
C THR A 141 -20.42 9.04 18.41
N ILE A 142 -19.91 9.22 17.18
CA ILE A 142 -18.80 8.39 16.66
C ILE A 142 -17.58 8.53 17.57
N LEU A 143 -17.18 9.76 17.93
CA LEU A 143 -16.02 9.99 18.79
C LEU A 143 -16.20 9.40 20.18
N ASP A 144 -17.42 9.43 20.71
CA ASP A 144 -17.76 8.86 22.02
C ASP A 144 -17.73 7.34 22.03
N GLN A 145 -18.24 6.69 20.99
CA GLN A 145 -18.31 5.24 20.90
C GLN A 145 -17.06 4.59 20.31
N ASN A 146 -16.16 5.37 19.68
CA ASN A 146 -14.98 4.87 18.99
C ASN A 146 -13.71 5.63 19.46
N PRO A 147 -13.13 5.27 20.62
CA PRO A 147 -11.94 5.94 21.16
C PRO A 147 -10.76 5.95 20.17
N ASN A 148 -10.60 4.89 19.37
CA ASN A 148 -9.57 4.80 18.35
C ASN A 148 -9.74 5.85 17.23
N ILE A 149 -10.98 6.18 16.83
CA ILE A 149 -11.22 7.29 15.89
C ILE A 149 -10.84 8.62 16.56
N ARG A 150 -11.23 8.82 17.82
CA ARG A 150 -10.92 10.05 18.56
C ARG A 150 -9.40 10.27 18.69
N GLU A 151 -8.64 9.22 18.93
CA GLU A 151 -7.18 9.31 19.07
C GLU A 151 -6.48 9.49 17.72
N PHE A 152 -6.81 8.67 16.72
CA PHE A 152 -6.02 8.57 15.50
C PHE A 152 -6.57 9.34 14.31
N ASN A 153 -7.86 9.68 14.31
CA ASN A 153 -8.47 10.42 13.20
C ASN A 153 -9.69 11.28 13.63
N PRO A 154 -9.55 12.19 14.61
CA PRO A 154 -10.68 12.94 15.18
C PRO A 154 -11.36 13.89 14.17
N ASN A 155 -10.64 14.27 13.12
CA ASN A 155 -11.08 15.25 12.13
C ASN A 155 -11.72 14.60 10.88
N PHE A 156 -12.29 13.41 11.02
CA PHE A 156 -13.02 12.76 9.92
C PHE A 156 -14.20 13.62 9.43
N VAL A 157 -14.67 13.32 8.23
CA VAL A 157 -15.76 14.04 7.57
C VAL A 157 -16.98 13.12 7.45
N VAL A 158 -18.15 13.64 7.81
CA VAL A 158 -19.43 13.01 7.45
C VAL A 158 -19.76 13.49 6.05
N PHE A 159 -19.50 12.65 5.05
CA PHE A 159 -19.58 13.03 3.65
C PHE A 159 -21.01 13.05 3.12
N GLN A 160 -21.81 12.06 3.51
CA GLN A 160 -23.19 11.90 3.09
C GLN A 160 -24.02 11.31 4.22
N ILE A 161 -25.29 11.71 4.29
CA ILE A 161 -26.27 11.18 5.24
C ILE A 161 -27.51 10.81 4.43
N ASN A 162 -27.85 9.53 4.41
CA ASN A 162 -28.93 9.00 3.62
C ASN A 162 -29.96 8.35 4.54
N LYS A 163 -31.23 8.69 4.34
CA LYS A 163 -32.33 7.96 4.95
C LYS A 163 -32.53 6.66 4.17
N VAL A 164 -32.46 5.53 4.86
CA VAL A 164 -32.59 4.21 4.22
C VAL A 164 -34.06 3.79 4.21
N LYS A 165 -34.70 3.76 5.39
CA LYS A 165 -36.12 3.37 5.54
C LYS A 165 -36.65 3.83 6.90
N ASP A 166 -37.91 4.29 6.94
CA ASP A 166 -38.62 4.65 8.18
C ASP A 166 -37.88 5.68 9.04
N ASN A 167 -37.19 5.25 10.10
CA ASN A 167 -36.35 6.08 10.95
C ASN A 167 -34.87 5.69 10.89
N LYS A 168 -34.47 4.77 10.00
CA LYS A 168 -33.11 4.29 9.80
C LYS A 168 -32.35 5.14 8.78
N TYR A 169 -31.10 5.43 9.12
CA TYR A 169 -30.19 6.25 8.35
C TYR A 169 -28.82 5.59 8.26
N GLN A 170 -28.10 5.95 7.22
CA GLN A 170 -26.69 5.63 7.03
C GLN A 170 -25.92 6.91 6.79
N ALA A 171 -24.74 7.02 7.39
CA ALA A 171 -23.80 8.08 7.09
C ALA A 171 -22.51 7.51 6.52
N LEU A 172 -22.03 8.12 5.43
CA LEU A 172 -20.75 7.81 4.82
C LEU A 172 -19.67 8.68 5.45
N ILE A 173 -18.72 8.06 6.12
CA ILE A 173 -17.66 8.71 6.89
C ILE A 173 -16.35 8.57 6.15
N LYS A 174 -15.62 9.67 5.93
CA LYS A 174 -14.30 9.67 5.27
C LYS A 174 -13.23 10.18 6.22
N GLY A 175 -12.05 9.55 6.21
CA GLY A 175 -10.87 10.14 6.84
C GLY A 175 -10.43 11.40 6.08
N GLN A 176 -9.72 12.31 6.75
CA GLN A 176 -9.20 13.52 6.11
C GLN A 176 -8.01 13.26 5.18
N GLN A 177 -7.33 12.11 5.33
CA GLN A 177 -6.14 11.82 4.54
C GLN A 177 -6.50 11.47 3.10
N LYS A 178 -5.62 11.83 2.16
CA LYS A 178 -5.78 11.61 0.71
C LYS A 178 -6.09 10.15 0.37
N HIS A 179 -5.55 9.22 1.15
CA HIS A 179 -5.71 7.78 1.00
C HIS A 179 -6.66 7.22 2.06
N SER A 180 -7.72 7.93 2.45
CA SER A 180 -8.75 7.43 3.35
C SER A 180 -10.04 7.13 2.59
N ARG A 181 -10.37 5.85 2.45
CA ARG A 181 -11.70 5.41 1.97
C ARG A 181 -12.78 5.71 2.99
N SER A 182 -14.01 5.54 2.53
CA SER A 182 -15.18 5.76 3.35
C SER A 182 -15.55 4.52 4.16
N THR A 183 -16.03 4.72 5.38
CA THR A 183 -16.73 3.75 6.22
C THR A 183 -18.19 4.16 6.31
N ILE A 184 -19.11 3.18 6.43
CA ILE A 184 -20.53 3.45 6.67
C ILE A 184 -20.81 3.26 8.15
N VAL A 185 -21.53 4.20 8.74
CA VAL A 185 -22.17 4.05 10.05
C VAL A 185 -23.68 4.08 9.88
N GLU A 186 -24.38 3.38 10.77
CA GLU A 186 -25.83 3.24 10.76
C GLU A 186 -26.41 3.80 12.05
N PHE A 187 -27.61 4.39 11.98
CA PHE A 187 -28.31 4.91 13.15
C PHE A 187 -29.82 5.05 12.90
N THR A 188 -30.58 5.20 13.97
CA THR A 188 -32.00 5.54 13.93
C THR A 188 -32.25 6.92 14.52
N ILE A 189 -33.29 7.62 14.04
CA ILE A 189 -33.76 8.87 14.65
C ILE A 189 -35.04 8.61 15.44
N LEU A 190 -35.10 9.14 16.66
CA LEU A 190 -36.33 9.15 17.46
C LEU A 190 -37.44 9.85 16.68
N GLN A 191 -38.52 9.13 16.40
CA GLN A 191 -39.76 9.76 15.95
C GLN A 191 -40.38 10.40 17.19
N THR A 192 -40.37 11.73 17.27
CA THR A 192 -41.27 12.41 18.19
C THR A 192 -42.69 12.06 17.79
N GLN A 193 -43.35 11.24 18.60
CA GLN A 193 -44.78 11.02 18.52
C GLN A 193 -45.41 12.38 18.81
N ASN A 194 -45.86 13.08 17.76
CA ASN A 194 -46.78 14.19 17.93
C ASN A 194 -48.12 13.57 18.34
N SER A 195 -48.31 13.39 19.65
CA SER A 195 -49.60 13.09 20.28
C SER A 195 -50.43 14.36 20.43
#